data_AF-A0A9D2FIY9-F1
#
_entry.id   AF-A0A9D2FIY9-F1
#
_cell.length_a   1.000
_cell.length_b   1.000
_cell.length_c   1.000
_cell.angle_alpha   90.00
_cell.angle_beta   90.00
_cell.angle_gamma   90.00
#
_symmetry.space_group_name_H-M   'P 1'
#
loop_
_entity.id
_entity.type
_entity.pdbx_description
1 polymer ?
#
loop_
_entity_poly.entity_id
_entity_poly.type
_entity_poly.pdbx_seq_one_letter_code
_entity_poly.pdbx_strand_id
1 'polypeptide(L)'
;MAAKTGTTQSGFSFSIPEENLDNMELLDALADLNENDPLQISRVCRLLLGKDQRRALYDHLRTPAGNVPVKAVAEAIGEIFDACGDAGKN
;
A
#
# COMPACT_ATOMS: atom_id res chain seq x y z
N MET A 1 9.62 11.96 14.00
CA MET A 1 8.45 11.30 13.38
C MET A 1 8.85 9.87 13.13
N ALA A 2 8.12 8.90 13.68
CA ALA A 2 8.42 7.50 13.46
C ALA A 2 7.79 7.06 12.14
N ALA A 3 8.54 6.27 11.37
CA ALA A 3 8.14 5.72 10.09
C ALA A 3 8.41 4.22 10.11
N LYS A 4 7.44 3.44 9.65
CA LYS A 4 7.53 2.00 9.51
C LYS A 4 8.14 1.69 8.15
N THR A 5 9.32 1.10 8.18
CA THR A 5 10.01 0.63 6.98
C THR A 5 9.90 -0.89 6.88
N GLY A 6 9.65 -1.40 5.69
CA GLY A 6 9.58 -2.83 5.44
C GLY A 6 9.92 -3.17 3.99
N THR A 7 9.90 -4.45 3.67
CA THR A 7 10.11 -4.93 2.29
C THR A 7 9.05 -5.98 1.97
N THR A 8 8.39 -5.85 0.82
CA THR A 8 7.41 -6.83 0.36
C THR A 8 8.11 -8.09 -0.16
N GLN A 9 7.39 -9.20 -0.32
CA GLN A 9 7.91 -10.42 -0.95
C GLN A 9 8.36 -10.19 -2.39
N SER A 10 7.81 -9.18 -3.06
CA SER A 10 8.26 -8.75 -4.38
C SER A 10 9.65 -8.09 -4.36
N GLY A 11 10.22 -7.81 -3.18
CA GLY A 11 11.50 -7.11 -3.00
C GLY A 11 11.37 -5.59 -3.02
N PHE A 12 10.15 -5.05 -2.89
CA PHE A 12 9.93 -3.61 -2.87
C PHE A 12 10.09 -3.07 -1.45
N SER A 13 11.05 -2.18 -1.24
CA SER A 13 11.24 -1.50 0.05
C SER A 13 10.31 -0.29 0.17
N PHE A 14 9.58 -0.23 1.28
CA PHE A 14 8.63 0.83 1.59
C PHE A 14 8.96 1.50 2.93
N SER A 15 8.47 2.73 3.09
CA SER A 15 8.64 3.55 4.28
C SER A 15 7.35 4.35 4.51
N ILE A 16 6.46 3.84 5.36
CA ILE A 16 5.20 4.49 5.69
C ILE A 16 5.36 5.31 6.96
N PRO A 17 5.17 6.64 6.93
CA PRO A 17 5.15 7.43 8.15
C PRO A 17 3.91 7.07 8.99
N GLU A 18 4.02 7.09 10.32
CA GLU A 18 2.88 6.73 11.20
C GLU A 18 1.65 7.63 11.00
N GLU A 19 1.83 8.88 10.57
CA GLU A 19 0.72 9.78 10.22
C GLU A 19 -0.15 9.27 9.07
N ASN A 20 0.43 8.48 8.14
CA ASN A 20 -0.33 7.90 7.04
C ASN A 20 -1.14 6.69 7.52
N LEU A 21 -0.65 5.98 8.55
CA LEU A 21 -1.35 4.86 9.18
C LEU A 21 -2.49 5.36 10.09
N ASP A 22 -2.24 6.43 10.84
CA ASP A 22 -3.22 7.12 11.69
C ASP A 22 -4.08 8.11 10.88
N ASN A 23 -4.61 7.66 9.75
CA ASN A 23 -5.42 8.50 8.85
C ASN A 23 -6.84 7.95 8.71
N MET A 24 -7.84 8.72 9.18
CA MET A 24 -9.25 8.34 9.03
C MET A 24 -9.67 8.20 7.55
N GLU A 25 -9.08 8.97 6.62
CA GLU A 25 -9.35 8.77 5.20
C GLU A 25 -8.83 7.43 4.67
N LEU A 26 -7.74 6.89 5.27
CA LEU A 26 -7.25 5.56 4.93
C LEU A 26 -8.24 4.50 5.41
N LEU A 27 -8.79 4.66 6.63
CA LEU A 27 -9.80 3.76 7.17
C LEU A 27 -11.08 3.77 6.36
N ASP A 28 -11.58 4.96 5.97
CA ASP A 28 -12.73 5.10 5.07
C ASP A 28 -12.46 4.40 3.73
N ALA A 29 -11.28 4.62 3.12
CA ALA A 29 -10.93 4.00 1.84
C ALA A 29 -10.81 2.46 1.93
N LEU A 30 -10.44 1.91 3.09
CA LEU A 30 -10.44 0.48 3.37
C LEU A 30 -11.85 -0.06 3.62
N ALA A 31 -12.70 0.69 4.33
CA ALA A 31 -14.09 0.31 4.59
C ALA A 31 -14.94 0.31 3.29
N ASP A 32 -14.63 1.23 2.38
CA ASP A 32 -15.19 1.28 1.02
C ASP A 32 -14.58 0.26 0.06
N LEU A 33 -13.53 -0.46 0.49
CA LEU A 33 -12.87 -1.51 -0.29
C LEU A 33 -13.74 -2.77 -0.31
N ASN A 34 -14.90 -2.67 -0.95
CA ASN A 34 -15.73 -3.80 -1.31
C ASN A 34 -15.07 -4.60 -2.45
N GLU A 35 -15.32 -5.91 -2.49
CA GLU A 35 -14.71 -6.88 -3.42
C GLU A 35 -14.79 -6.53 -4.92
N ASN A 36 -15.54 -5.51 -5.32
CA ASN A 36 -15.79 -5.15 -6.72
C ASN A 36 -15.20 -3.80 -7.17
N ASP A 37 -14.52 -3.03 -6.31
CA ASP A 37 -14.06 -1.68 -6.68
C ASP A 37 -12.53 -1.49 -6.67
N PRO A 38 -11.83 -1.87 -7.77
CA PRO A 38 -10.38 -1.73 -7.88
C PRO A 38 -9.88 -0.28 -7.87
N LEU A 39 -10.78 0.72 -7.98
CA LEU A 39 -10.41 2.13 -7.88
C LEU A 39 -10.08 2.53 -6.43
N GLN A 40 -10.70 1.88 -5.44
CA GLN A 40 -10.43 2.16 -4.03
C GLN A 40 -9.03 1.69 -3.60
N ILE A 41 -8.54 0.56 -4.15
CA ILE A 41 -7.14 0.12 -3.96
C ILE A 41 -6.17 1.21 -4.39
N SER A 42 -6.42 1.88 -5.51
CA SER A 42 -5.60 3.00 -5.99
C SER A 42 -5.60 4.19 -5.01
N ARG A 43 -6.73 4.45 -4.34
CA ARG A 43 -6.83 5.49 -3.29
C ARG A 43 -6.06 5.10 -2.04
N VAL A 44 -6.25 3.87 -1.54
CA VAL A 44 -5.51 3.31 -0.40
C VAL A 44 -4.00 3.38 -0.65
N CYS A 45 -3.53 2.96 -1.83
CA CYS A 45 -2.12 3.09 -2.21
C CYS A 45 -1.63 4.53 -2.05
N ARG A 46 -2.42 5.52 -2.49
CA ARG A 46 -2.01 6.92 -2.45
C ARG A 46 -1.98 7.49 -1.03
N LEU A 47 -2.91 7.09 -0.17
CA LEU A 47 -2.98 7.53 1.22
C LEU A 47 -1.88 6.88 2.07
N LEU A 48 -1.64 5.58 1.85
CA LEU A 48 -0.65 4.80 2.59
C LEU A 48 0.78 5.13 2.17
N LEU A 49 1.08 4.96 0.87
CA LEU A 49 2.44 5.11 0.32
C LEU A 49 2.78 6.55 -0.08
N GLY A 50 1.80 7.44 -0.13
CA GLY A 50 1.97 8.76 -0.72
C GLY A 50 2.12 8.70 -2.24
N LYS A 51 2.53 9.82 -2.85
CA LYS A 51 2.63 9.95 -4.30
C LYS A 51 3.87 9.28 -4.88
N ASP A 52 5.03 9.50 -4.25
CA ASP A 52 6.33 9.03 -4.75
C ASP A 52 6.49 7.52 -4.59
N GLN A 53 6.20 7.00 -3.40
CA GLN A 53 6.38 5.58 -3.10
C GLN A 53 5.34 4.71 -3.83
N ARG A 54 4.12 5.21 -4.05
CA ARG A 54 3.14 4.57 -4.95
C ARG A 54 3.67 4.45 -6.37
N ARG A 55 4.30 5.50 -6.91
CA ARG A 55 4.87 5.47 -8.25
C ARG A 55 6.00 4.44 -8.33
N ALA A 56 6.86 4.39 -7.33
CA ALA A 56 7.93 3.40 -7.23
C ALA A 56 7.37 1.97 -7.17
N LEU A 57 6.31 1.73 -6.40
CA LEU A 57 5.64 0.42 -6.35
C LEU A 57 5.09 0.01 -7.73
N TYR A 58 4.45 0.94 -8.44
CA TYR A 58 3.90 0.66 -9.77
C TYR A 58 4.99 0.40 -10.81
N ASP A 59 6.13 1.08 -10.69
CA ASP A 59 7.29 0.83 -11.56
C ASP A 59 7.90 -0.54 -11.27
N HIS A 60 8.02 -0.91 -9.99
CA HIS A 60 8.51 -2.20 -9.54
C HIS A 60 7.62 -3.37 -9.96
N LEU A 61 6.29 -3.19 -9.90
CA LEU A 61 5.31 -4.20 -10.28
C LEU A 61 4.94 -4.17 -11.78
N ARG A 62 5.55 -3.28 -12.56
CA ARG A 62 5.27 -3.16 -13.99
C ARG A 62 5.77 -4.41 -14.71
N THR A 63 4.88 -5.07 -15.43
CA THR A 63 5.22 -6.25 -16.22
C THR A 63 5.97 -5.85 -17.51
N PRO A 64 6.67 -6.79 -18.18
CA PRO A 64 7.24 -6.56 -19.51
C PRO A 64 6.21 -6.15 -20.58
N ALA A 65 4.91 -6.40 -20.35
CA ALA A 65 3.84 -5.91 -21.23
C ALA A 65 3.48 -4.43 -20.99
N GLY A 66 4.11 -3.77 -20.01
CA GLY A 66 3.92 -2.35 -19.71
C GLY A 66 2.70 -2.02 -18.86
N ASN A 67 1.95 -3.03 -18.41
CA ASN A 67 0.83 -2.88 -17.48
C ASN A 67 1.24 -3.22 -16.03
N VAL A 68 0.49 -2.69 -15.07
CA VAL A 68 0.66 -2.99 -13.64
C VAL A 68 -0.54 -3.85 -13.22
N PRO A 69 -0.34 -5.11 -12.78
CA PRO A 69 -1.44 -5.99 -12.43
C PRO A 69 -2.06 -5.55 -11.11
N VAL A 70 -3.38 -5.32 -11.09
CA VAL A 70 -4.13 -4.94 -9.88
C VAL A 70 -3.91 -5.95 -8.76
N LYS A 71 -3.86 -7.25 -9.10
CA LYS A 71 -3.59 -8.33 -8.13
C LYS A 71 -2.24 -8.14 -7.42
N ALA A 72 -1.16 -7.87 -8.16
CA ALA A 72 0.15 -7.68 -7.57
C ALA A 72 0.22 -6.44 -6.66
N VAL A 73 -0.50 -5.38 -7.05
CA VAL A 73 -0.65 -4.19 -6.20
C VAL A 73 -1.43 -4.53 -4.93
N ALA A 74 -2.54 -5.26 -5.04
CA ALA A 74 -3.34 -5.67 -3.90
C ALA A 74 -2.54 -6.56 -2.93
N GLU A 75 -1.78 -7.52 -3.44
CA GLU A 75 -0.88 -8.37 -2.65
C GLU A 75 0.18 -7.50 -1.92
N ALA A 76 0.89 -6.63 -2.64
CA ALA A 76 1.89 -5.77 -2.04
C ALA A 76 1.31 -4.84 -0.95
N ILE A 77 0.11 -4.28 -1.17
CA ILE A 77 -0.58 -3.46 -0.17
C ILE A 77 -0.96 -4.29 1.05
N GLY A 78 -1.47 -5.51 0.86
CA GLY A 78 -1.75 -6.44 1.97
C GLY A 78 -0.52 -6.73 2.80
N GLU A 79 0.63 -6.97 2.15
CA GLU A 79 1.91 -7.20 2.82
C GLU A 79 2.42 -5.95 3.58
N ILE A 80 2.29 -4.76 2.98
CA ILE A 80 2.64 -3.50 3.65
C ILE A 80 1.76 -3.30 4.88
N PHE A 81 0.45 -3.56 4.78
CA PHE A 81 -0.47 -3.47 5.90
C PHE A 81 -0.17 -4.48 6.99
N ASP A 82 0.17 -5.72 6.65
CA ASP A 82 0.53 -6.75 7.63
C ASP A 82 1.82 -6.34 8.38
N ALA A 83 2.83 -5.90 7.64
CA ALA A 83 4.08 -5.38 8.19
C ALA A 83 3.91 -4.11 9.04
N CYS A 84 2.95 -3.24 8.71
CA CYS A 84 2.62 -2.06 9.49
C CYS A 84 1.67 -2.35 10.67
N GLY A 85 0.76 -3.33 10.52
CA GLY A 85 -0.30 -3.68 11.46
C GLY A 85 0.16 -4.54 12.64
N ASP A 86 1.27 -5.27 12.49
CA ASP A 86 1.92 -5.98 13.60
C ASP A 86 2.43 -5.00 14.69
N ALA A 87 2.57 -3.70 14.36
CA ALA A 87 2.88 -2.66 15.33
C ALA A 87 1.71 -2.29 16.29
N GLY A 88 0.49 -2.79 16.05
CA GLY A 88 -0.66 -2.61 16.93
C GLY A 88 -0.85 -3.71 17.99
N LYS A 89 0.01 -4.74 17.99
CA LYS A 89 -0.01 -5.85 18.95
C LYS A 89 1.32 -5.96 19.71
N ASN A 90 1.72 -4.92 20.43
CA ASN A 90 2.71 -5.06 21.51
C ASN A 90 2.46 -4.04 22.61
#